data_AF-A0A7K9ISJ6-F1
#
_entry.id   AF-A0A7K9ISJ6-F1
#
_cell.length_a   1.000
_cell.length_b   1.000
_cell.length_c   1.000
_cell.angle_alpha   90.00
_cell.angle_beta   90.00
_cell.angle_gamma   90.00
#
_symmetry.space_group_name_H-M   'P 1'
#
loop_
_entity.id
_entity.type
_entity.pdbx_description
1 polymer ?
#
loop_
_entity_poly.entity_id
_entity_poly.type
_entity_poly.pdbx_seq_one_letter_code
_entity_poly.pdbx_strand_id
1 'polypeptide(L)'
;EAELYREIRIQMRAKDLLKSSVAPIDTSNCRREPRSRTATRTKQERLGFLQDKSFSFKPKINPTVPDFEELYWAFQRKTVRRQEIKEPTRNKPFKLRTSNLHARQRQANEKTKDSQKLSKVSVQKSQSLPGLSSLSSNTLPVHITDATRKRESAIRYAQDNKKEGDKEGIYWLEKQKMKCQAMQKSVNSRAKALDPHKSLEETQKEKSKQNRQNMQDRTKEYRKELEEMQLRVKNRPYLFEQVTK
;
A
#
# COMPACT_ATOMS: atom_id res chain seq x y z
N GLU A 1 -18.59 31.30 52.03
CA GLU A 1 -17.88 32.60 51.92
C GLU A 1 -16.42 32.47 51.49
N ALA A 2 -15.59 31.62 52.13
CA ALA A 2 -14.17 31.48 51.79
C ALA A 2 -13.87 31.07 50.33
N GLU A 3 -14.72 30.22 49.74
CA GLU A 3 -14.58 29.79 48.34
C GLU A 3 -14.81 30.93 47.35
N LEU A 4 -15.78 31.79 47.62
CA LEU A 4 -16.06 32.98 46.82
C LEU A 4 -14.86 33.94 46.81
N TYR A 5 -14.26 34.16 47.98
CA TYR A 5 -13.05 34.99 48.08
C TYR A 5 -11.85 34.39 47.35
N ARG A 6 -11.73 33.05 47.33
CA ARG A 6 -10.68 32.36 46.56
C ARG A 6 -10.89 32.55 45.06
N GLU A 7 -12.13 32.43 44.60
CA GLU A 7 -12.50 32.56 43.20
C GLU A 7 -12.30 33.99 42.68
N ILE A 8 -12.70 34.99 43.46
CA ILE A 8 -12.42 36.41 43.17
C ILE A 8 -10.91 36.65 43.05
N ARG A 9 -10.10 36.05 43.95
CA ARG A 9 -8.65 36.22 43.95
C ARG A 9 -7.99 35.58 42.72
N ILE A 10 -8.50 34.44 42.25
CA ILE A 10 -8.05 33.77 41.03
C ILE A 10 -8.40 34.61 39.79
N GLN A 11 -9.63 35.12 39.71
CA GLN A 11 -10.07 35.98 38.60
C GLN A 11 -9.29 37.29 38.54
N MET A 12 -9.03 37.91 39.69
CA MET A 12 -8.17 39.09 39.81
C MET A 12 -6.76 38.81 39.26
N ARG A 13 -6.14 37.73 39.74
CA ARG A 13 -4.78 37.33 39.30
C ARG A 13 -4.73 37.03 37.79
N ALA A 14 -5.76 36.39 37.24
CA ALA A 14 -5.85 36.09 35.82
C ALA A 14 -5.98 37.36 34.96
N LYS A 15 -6.78 38.35 35.40
CA LYS A 15 -6.93 39.62 34.71
C LYS A 15 -5.64 40.44 34.70
N ASP A 16 -4.91 40.47 35.82
CA ASP A 16 -3.63 41.19 35.92
C ASP A 16 -2.55 40.54 35.06
N LEU A 17 -2.49 39.21 35.03
CA LEU A 17 -1.59 38.48 34.14
C LEU A 17 -1.89 38.79 32.66
N LEU A 18 -3.17 38.78 32.26
CA LEU A 18 -3.56 39.11 30.89
C LEU A 18 -3.14 40.53 30.52
N LYS A 19 -3.44 41.51 31.37
CA LYS A 19 -3.07 42.92 31.16
C LYS A 19 -1.56 43.14 31.08
N SER A 20 -0.78 42.49 31.96
CA SER A 20 0.69 42.61 31.97
C SER A 20 1.37 41.84 30.83
N SER A 21 0.71 40.83 30.26
CA SER A 21 1.19 40.07 29.10
C SER A 21 0.85 40.68 27.74
N VAL A 22 0.10 41.80 27.71
CA VAL A 22 -0.22 42.48 26.44
C VAL A 22 1.04 43.15 25.89
N ALA A 23 1.63 42.54 24.86
CA ALA A 23 2.62 43.23 24.03
C ALA A 23 1.95 44.45 23.35
N PRO A 24 2.67 45.55 23.11
CA PRO A 24 2.14 46.72 22.41
C PRO A 24 1.97 46.39 20.92
N ILE A 25 0.98 45.56 20.63
CA ILE A 25 0.56 45.19 19.28
C ILE A 25 -0.86 45.71 19.17
N ASP A 26 -1.01 46.77 18.37
CA ASP A 26 -2.28 47.39 18.09
C ASP A 26 -3.21 46.40 17.38
N THR A 27 -4.17 45.86 18.14
CA THR A 27 -5.13 44.85 17.65
C THR A 27 -6.22 45.46 16.77
N SER A 28 -6.35 46.80 16.73
CA SER A 28 -7.31 47.48 15.87
C SER A 28 -7.00 47.28 14.37
N ASN A 29 -5.73 47.10 14.02
CA ASN A 29 -5.26 46.87 12.64
C ASN A 29 -5.26 45.38 12.23
N CYS A 30 -5.69 44.46 13.09
CA CYS A 30 -5.71 43.02 12.79
C CYS A 30 -6.91 42.56 11.97
N ARG A 31 -7.81 43.47 11.55
CA ARG A 31 -8.80 43.19 10.51
C ARG A 31 -8.15 43.34 9.12
N ARG A 32 -7.06 42.61 8.89
CA ARG A 32 -6.43 42.54 7.55
C ARG A 32 -7.47 42.03 6.58
N GLU A 33 -7.84 42.89 5.64
CA GLU A 33 -8.83 42.63 4.61
C GLU A 33 -8.51 41.29 3.93
N PRO A 34 -9.44 40.33 3.81
CA PRO A 34 -9.15 38.96 3.35
C PRO A 34 -8.44 38.91 1.98
N ARG A 35 -8.60 39.96 1.17
CA ARG A 35 -8.01 40.14 -0.16
C ARG A 35 -6.50 40.47 -0.14
N SER A 36 -5.96 40.87 1.00
CA SER A 36 -4.55 41.27 1.15
C SER A 36 -3.57 40.09 1.27
N ARG A 37 -4.07 38.87 1.49
CA ARG A 37 -3.21 37.68 1.56
C ARG A 37 -2.67 37.33 0.18
N THR A 38 -1.36 37.38 0.01
CA THR A 38 -0.65 37.03 -1.23
C THR A 38 -1.07 35.66 -1.77
N ALA A 39 -1.27 34.68 -0.89
CA ALA A 39 -1.77 33.35 -1.26
C ALA A 39 -3.16 33.37 -1.93
N THR A 40 -4.05 34.27 -1.52
CA THR A 40 -5.38 34.43 -2.14
C THR A 40 -5.28 35.12 -3.50
N ARG A 41 -4.39 36.12 -3.64
CA ARG A 41 -4.10 36.77 -4.94
C ARG A 41 -3.53 35.79 -5.95
N THR A 42 -2.50 35.02 -5.58
CA THR A 42 -1.90 34.03 -6.48
C THR A 42 -2.90 32.94 -6.87
N LYS A 43 -3.75 32.50 -5.93
CA LYS A 43 -4.82 31.53 -6.22
C LYS A 43 -5.86 32.11 -7.19
N GLN A 44 -6.26 33.36 -7.00
CA GLN A 44 -7.24 34.02 -7.85
C GLN A 44 -6.68 34.38 -9.24
N GLU A 45 -5.41 34.72 -9.34
CA GLU A 45 -4.74 34.93 -10.64
C GLU A 45 -4.58 33.60 -11.40
N ARG A 46 -4.19 32.53 -10.71
CA ARG A 46 -3.96 31.21 -11.31
C ARG A 46 -5.23 30.40 -11.56
N LEU A 47 -6.31 30.62 -10.82
CA LEU A 47 -7.56 29.84 -10.93
C LEU A 47 -8.77 30.74 -11.22
N GLY A 48 -8.57 32.05 -11.40
CA GLY A 48 -9.64 33.01 -11.67
C GLY A 48 -10.40 32.66 -12.95
N PHE A 49 -9.69 32.13 -13.95
CA PHE A 49 -10.34 31.61 -15.15
C PHE A 49 -11.39 30.54 -14.82
N LEU A 50 -11.14 29.62 -13.88
CA LEU A 50 -12.13 28.59 -13.52
C LEU A 50 -13.40 29.15 -12.86
N GLN A 51 -13.30 30.36 -12.29
CA GLN A 51 -14.41 31.03 -11.61
C GLN A 51 -15.36 31.72 -12.60
N ASP A 52 -14.87 32.05 -13.79
CA ASP A 52 -15.68 32.58 -14.89
C ASP A 52 -16.55 31.48 -15.47
N LYS A 53 -17.86 31.57 -15.23
CA LYS A 53 -18.88 30.62 -15.73
C LYS A 53 -19.09 30.71 -17.26
N SER A 54 -18.34 31.56 -17.96
CA SER A 54 -18.47 31.86 -19.39
C SER A 54 -17.53 31.03 -20.27
N PHE A 55 -17.36 29.73 -19.98
CA PHE A 55 -16.68 28.82 -20.91
C PHE A 55 -17.66 28.28 -21.95
N SER A 56 -17.28 28.41 -23.22
CA SER A 56 -17.99 27.79 -24.35
C SER A 56 -17.88 26.27 -24.33
N PHE A 57 -16.80 25.73 -23.78
CA PHE A 57 -16.54 24.30 -23.69
C PHE A 57 -17.13 23.70 -22.40
N LYS A 58 -18.20 22.91 -22.55
CA LYS A 58 -18.82 22.13 -21.46
C LYS A 58 -18.67 20.65 -21.76
N PRO A 59 -17.58 19.99 -21.32
CA PRO A 59 -17.42 18.57 -21.56
C PRO A 59 -18.54 17.80 -20.86
N LYS A 60 -19.15 16.85 -21.57
CA LYS A 60 -20.09 15.90 -20.97
C LYS A 60 -19.30 14.91 -20.13
N ILE A 61 -19.07 15.25 -18.87
CA ILE A 61 -18.46 14.37 -17.89
C ILE A 61 -19.57 13.46 -17.37
N ASN A 62 -19.35 12.15 -17.35
CA ASN A 62 -20.26 11.23 -16.69
C ASN A 62 -20.14 11.46 -15.18
N PRO A 63 -21.17 12.01 -14.50
CA PRO A 63 -21.07 12.34 -13.07
C PRO A 63 -21.19 11.09 -12.19
N THR A 64 -21.78 10.03 -12.73
CA THR A 64 -22.04 8.77 -12.04
C THR A 64 -21.08 7.70 -12.53
N VAL A 65 -20.51 6.97 -11.59
CA VAL A 65 -19.68 5.79 -11.87
C VAL A 65 -20.59 4.71 -12.47
N PRO A 66 -20.30 4.21 -13.69
CA PRO A 66 -21.08 3.11 -14.25
C PRO A 66 -20.95 1.84 -13.42
N ASP A 67 -21.99 1.01 -13.42
CA ASP A 67 -21.91 -0.32 -12.83
C ASP A 67 -21.02 -1.23 -13.70
N PHE A 68 -19.84 -1.56 -13.17
CA PHE A 68 -18.85 -2.36 -13.87
C PHE A 68 -19.22 -3.85 -13.91
N GLU A 69 -20.02 -4.35 -12.97
CA GLU A 69 -20.44 -5.75 -12.97
C GLU A 69 -21.45 -6.00 -14.08
N GLU A 70 -22.46 -5.14 -14.20
CA GLU A 70 -23.44 -5.25 -15.29
C GLU A 70 -22.77 -5.13 -16.68
N LEU A 71 -21.83 -4.20 -16.82
CA LEU A 71 -21.07 -4.02 -18.05
C LEU A 71 -20.22 -5.26 -18.38
N TYR A 72 -19.60 -5.87 -17.37
CA TYR A 72 -18.82 -7.10 -17.54
C TYR A 72 -19.71 -8.24 -18.05
N TRP A 73 -20.86 -8.46 -17.42
CA TRP A 73 -21.80 -9.51 -17.84
C TRP A 73 -22.43 -9.21 -19.21
N ALA A 74 -22.72 -7.94 -19.53
CA ALA A 74 -23.18 -7.55 -20.86
C ALA A 74 -22.12 -7.82 -21.94
N PHE A 75 -20.85 -7.53 -21.63
CA PHE A 75 -19.73 -7.81 -22.52
C PHE A 75 -19.59 -9.31 -22.78
N GLN A 76 -19.61 -10.13 -21.73
CA GLN A 76 -19.54 -11.59 -21.85
C GLN A 76 -20.70 -12.16 -22.68
N ARG A 77 -21.93 -11.71 -22.43
CA ARG A 77 -23.09 -12.13 -23.26
C ARG A 77 -22.89 -11.77 -24.73
N LYS A 78 -22.31 -10.61 -25.03
CA LYS A 78 -22.03 -10.15 -26.39
C LYS A 78 -20.89 -10.94 -27.06
N THR A 79 -19.87 -11.35 -26.32
CA THR A 79 -18.78 -12.17 -26.86
C THR A 79 -19.25 -13.58 -27.19
N VAL A 80 -20.06 -14.21 -26.33
CA VAL A 80 -20.68 -15.52 -26.59
C VAL A 80 -21.54 -15.47 -27.85
N ARG A 81 -22.45 -14.49 -27.97
CA ARG A 81 -23.27 -14.30 -29.18
C ARG A 81 -22.43 -14.09 -30.46
N ARG A 82 -21.31 -13.37 -30.38
CA ARG A 82 -20.41 -13.15 -31.53
C ARG A 82 -19.60 -14.39 -31.90
N GLN A 83 -19.37 -15.31 -30.98
CA GLN A 83 -18.72 -16.59 -31.29
C GLN A 83 -19.68 -17.52 -32.04
N GLU A 84 -20.96 -17.52 -31.66
CA GLU A 84 -21.99 -18.37 -32.27
C GLU A 84 -22.34 -17.95 -33.71
N ILE A 85 -22.26 -16.65 -34.04
CA ILE A 85 -22.75 -16.10 -35.33
C ILE A 85 -21.67 -16.08 -36.43
N LYS A 86 -20.41 -16.43 -36.15
CA LYS A 86 -19.36 -16.48 -37.19
C LYS A 86 -19.47 -17.78 -37.97
N GLU A 87 -20.29 -17.79 -39.01
CA GLU A 87 -20.18 -18.82 -40.04
C GLU A 87 -18.75 -18.77 -40.62
N PRO A 88 -17.98 -19.87 -40.55
CA PRO A 88 -16.64 -19.89 -41.10
C PRO A 88 -16.73 -19.58 -42.61
N THR A 89 -15.85 -18.71 -43.11
CA THR A 89 -15.76 -18.42 -44.54
C THR A 89 -15.63 -19.73 -45.30
N ARG A 90 -16.73 -20.18 -45.94
CA ARG A 90 -16.77 -21.42 -46.69
C ARG A 90 -16.00 -21.22 -47.97
N ASN A 91 -14.75 -21.68 -47.98
CA ASN A 91 -13.98 -21.78 -49.21
C ASN A 91 -14.65 -22.85 -50.10
N LYS A 92 -14.79 -22.58 -51.40
CA LYS A 92 -15.25 -23.59 -52.36
C LYS A 92 -14.28 -24.79 -52.30
N PRO A 93 -14.77 -26.04 -52.26
CA PRO A 93 -13.87 -27.18 -52.28
C PRO A 93 -13.03 -27.14 -53.56
N PHE A 94 -11.72 -27.02 -53.41
CA PHE A 94 -10.77 -27.08 -54.52
C PHE A 94 -9.90 -28.32 -54.37
N LYS A 95 -9.65 -28.99 -55.49
CA LYS A 95 -8.81 -30.19 -55.52
C LYS A 95 -7.35 -29.75 -55.56
N LEU A 96 -6.64 -29.90 -54.44
CA LEU A 96 -5.20 -29.74 -54.40
C LEU A 96 -4.54 -30.82 -55.26
N ARG A 97 -3.50 -30.49 -56.04
CA ARG A 97 -2.76 -31.48 -56.86
C ARG A 97 -2.19 -32.63 -56.02
N THR A 98 -2.03 -32.43 -54.72
CA THR A 98 -1.57 -33.41 -53.74
C THR A 98 -2.65 -34.36 -53.24
N SER A 99 -3.94 -34.11 -53.53
CA SER A 99 -5.04 -34.97 -53.06
C SER A 99 -5.03 -36.36 -53.68
N ASN A 100 -4.32 -36.54 -54.80
CA ASN A 100 -4.16 -37.82 -55.48
C ASN A 100 -2.87 -38.54 -55.09
N LEU A 101 -2.09 -38.01 -54.14
CA LEU A 101 -0.92 -38.73 -53.62
C LEU A 101 -1.43 -39.89 -52.77
N HIS A 102 -1.09 -41.12 -53.18
CA HIS A 102 -1.31 -42.29 -52.34
C HIS A 102 -0.59 -42.05 -51.02
N ALA A 103 -1.34 -42.05 -49.92
CA ALA A 103 -0.74 -42.08 -48.59
C ALA A 103 0.17 -43.30 -48.56
N ARG A 104 1.48 -43.09 -48.36
CA ARG A 104 2.43 -44.19 -48.14
C ARG A 104 2.02 -44.85 -46.83
N GLN A 105 1.19 -45.89 -46.94
CA GLN A 105 0.73 -46.69 -45.83
C GLN A 105 1.98 -47.34 -45.23
N ARG A 106 2.53 -46.72 -44.17
CA ARG A 106 3.47 -47.41 -43.28
C ARG A 106 2.69 -48.62 -42.77
N GLN A 107 3.12 -49.82 -43.16
CA GLN A 107 2.56 -51.06 -42.64
C GLN A 107 2.86 -51.11 -41.14
N ALA A 108 1.95 -50.57 -40.35
CA ALA A 108 1.80 -50.94 -38.96
C ALA A 108 0.76 -52.05 -38.94
N ASN A 109 1.24 -53.28 -38.78
CA ASN A 109 0.40 -54.42 -38.49
C ASN A 109 -0.35 -54.13 -37.18
N GLU A 110 -1.68 -54.04 -37.22
CA GLU A 110 -2.57 -54.86 -36.41
C GLU A 110 -4.04 -54.51 -36.68
N LYS A 111 -4.85 -55.55 -36.62
CA LYS A 111 -6.24 -55.63 -37.05
C LYS A 111 -7.12 -54.77 -36.15
N THR A 112 -7.96 -53.93 -36.73
CA THR A 112 -9.32 -53.68 -36.21
C THR A 112 -10.15 -53.03 -37.31
N LYS A 113 -11.15 -53.78 -37.78
CA LYS A 113 -12.25 -53.27 -38.59
C LYS A 113 -13.24 -52.55 -37.69
N ASP A 114 -13.86 -51.51 -38.26
CA ASP A 114 -15.17 -50.95 -37.92
C ASP A 114 -15.32 -50.22 -36.58
N SER A 115 -15.13 -48.89 -36.62
CA SER A 115 -16.04 -47.93 -35.97
C SER A 115 -15.66 -46.48 -36.33
N GLN A 116 -16.34 -45.92 -37.32
CA GLN A 116 -16.31 -44.47 -37.58
C GLN A 116 -17.19 -43.75 -36.54
N LYS A 117 -16.68 -43.58 -35.32
CA LYS A 117 -17.06 -42.45 -34.47
C LYS A 117 -16.04 -41.35 -34.75
N LEU A 118 -16.48 -40.27 -35.39
CA LEU A 118 -15.73 -39.03 -35.54
C LEU A 118 -15.40 -38.49 -34.15
N SER A 119 -14.24 -38.87 -33.63
CA SER A 119 -13.67 -38.25 -32.44
C SER A 119 -13.32 -36.81 -32.82
N LYS A 120 -13.83 -35.87 -32.02
CA LYS A 120 -13.43 -34.47 -32.07
C LYS A 120 -11.91 -34.44 -32.01
N VAL A 121 -11.28 -34.11 -33.14
CA VAL A 121 -9.84 -33.88 -33.21
C VAL A 121 -9.57 -32.67 -32.34
N SER A 122 -9.25 -32.94 -31.08
CA SER A 122 -8.55 -31.98 -30.23
C SER A 122 -7.32 -31.58 -31.03
N VAL A 123 -7.29 -30.31 -31.45
CA VAL A 123 -6.08 -29.71 -32.01
C VAL A 123 -5.12 -29.58 -30.84
N GLN A 124 -4.55 -30.71 -30.41
CA GLN A 124 -3.34 -30.70 -29.63
C GLN A 124 -2.30 -30.09 -30.56
N LYS A 125 -2.08 -28.80 -30.34
CA LYS A 125 -0.94 -28.05 -30.85
C LYS A 125 0.26 -28.96 -30.68
N SER A 126 0.74 -29.53 -31.79
CA SER A 126 1.88 -30.42 -31.80
C SER A 126 3.02 -29.66 -31.14
N GLN A 127 3.33 -30.00 -29.89
CA GLN A 127 4.54 -29.57 -29.22
C GLN A 127 5.67 -30.32 -29.93
N SER A 128 6.06 -29.85 -31.11
CA SER A 128 7.34 -30.24 -31.68
C SER A 128 8.39 -29.79 -30.67
N LEU A 129 9.04 -30.78 -30.05
CA LEU A 129 10.08 -30.71 -29.03
C LEU A 129 10.77 -29.33 -29.00
N PRO A 130 10.56 -28.51 -27.95
CA PRO A 130 11.20 -27.22 -27.83
C PRO A 130 12.66 -27.47 -27.46
N GLY A 131 13.51 -27.61 -28.48
CA GLY A 131 14.93 -27.78 -28.29
C GLY A 131 15.30 -29.18 -27.78
N LEU A 132 16.47 -29.60 -28.18
CA LEU A 132 17.10 -30.87 -27.86
C LEU A 132 17.53 -30.96 -26.38
N SER A 133 16.94 -30.17 -25.48
CA SER A 133 17.27 -30.06 -24.05
C SER A 133 16.93 -31.32 -23.25
N SER A 134 16.22 -32.28 -23.85
CA SER A 134 15.91 -33.60 -23.29
C SER A 134 16.67 -34.74 -23.99
N LEU A 135 17.68 -34.44 -24.82
CA LEU A 135 18.55 -35.49 -25.36
C LEU A 135 19.60 -35.88 -24.31
N SER A 136 19.71 -37.18 -24.08
CA SER A 136 20.76 -37.80 -23.26
C SER A 136 22.15 -37.30 -23.69
N SER A 137 23.06 -37.14 -22.71
CA SER A 137 24.47 -36.76 -22.89
C SER A 137 25.24 -37.61 -23.92
N ASN A 138 24.68 -38.76 -24.30
CA ASN A 138 25.26 -39.71 -25.26
C ASN A 138 24.77 -39.49 -26.71
N THR A 139 24.00 -38.43 -26.99
CA THR A 139 23.51 -38.16 -28.35
C THR A 139 24.47 -37.25 -29.09
N LEU A 140 24.95 -37.69 -30.26
CA LEU A 140 25.84 -36.89 -31.12
C LEU A 140 25.17 -35.54 -31.47
N PRO A 141 25.91 -34.43 -31.50
CA PRO A 141 25.36 -33.12 -31.84
C PRO A 141 24.67 -33.17 -33.21
N VAL A 142 23.35 -33.01 -33.22
CA VAL A 142 22.60 -32.89 -34.48
C VAL A 142 22.92 -31.53 -35.08
N HIS A 143 23.34 -31.48 -36.35
CA HIS A 143 23.63 -30.23 -37.04
C HIS A 143 22.42 -29.29 -36.97
N ILE A 144 22.61 -28.15 -36.30
CA ILE A 144 21.57 -27.13 -36.16
C ILE A 144 21.46 -26.38 -37.48
N THR A 145 20.33 -26.49 -38.15
CA THR A 145 20.04 -25.72 -39.37
C THR A 145 19.84 -24.24 -39.03
N ASP A 146 20.14 -23.34 -39.97
CA ASP A 146 20.00 -21.89 -39.77
C ASP A 146 18.57 -21.46 -39.44
N ALA A 147 17.57 -22.20 -39.92
CA ALA A 147 16.17 -21.99 -39.56
C ALA A 147 15.93 -22.19 -38.05
N THR A 148 16.56 -23.21 -37.45
CA THR A 148 16.47 -23.46 -36.01
C THR A 148 17.18 -22.36 -35.22
N ARG A 149 18.36 -21.91 -35.67
CA ARG A 149 19.10 -20.80 -35.06
C ARG A 149 18.30 -19.48 -35.08
N LYS A 150 17.65 -19.16 -36.21
CA LYS A 150 16.77 -17.97 -36.32
C LYS A 150 15.54 -18.06 -35.43
N ARG A 151 14.95 -19.26 -35.29
CA ARG A 151 13.82 -19.47 -34.38
C ARG A 151 14.22 -19.27 -32.91
N GLU A 152 15.35 -19.85 -32.50
CA GLU A 152 15.85 -19.74 -31.12
C GLU A 152 16.23 -18.31 -30.74
N SER A 153 16.85 -17.56 -31.65
CA SER A 153 17.13 -16.13 -31.44
C SER A 153 15.85 -15.31 -31.31
N ALA A 154 14.83 -15.56 -32.14
CA ALA A 154 13.53 -14.89 -32.01
C ALA A 154 12.82 -15.22 -30.69
N ILE A 155 12.89 -16.47 -30.22
CA ILE A 155 12.33 -16.88 -28.92
C ILE A 155 13.05 -16.18 -27.77
N ARG A 156 14.39 -16.16 -27.78
CA ARG A 156 15.20 -15.45 -26.77
C ARG A 156 14.86 -13.96 -26.73
N TYR A 157 14.84 -13.32 -27.90
CA TYR A 157 14.46 -11.92 -28.02
C TYR A 157 13.04 -11.67 -27.47
N ALA A 158 12.06 -12.50 -27.81
CA ALA A 158 10.70 -12.37 -27.29
C ALA A 158 10.61 -12.56 -25.76
N GLN A 159 11.40 -13.47 -25.18
CA GLN A 159 11.46 -13.67 -23.73
C GLN A 159 12.15 -12.50 -23.03
N ASP A 160 13.23 -11.96 -23.59
CA ASP A 160 13.95 -10.84 -22.98
C ASP A 160 13.12 -9.54 -23.01
N ASN A 161 12.39 -9.27 -24.10
CA ASN A 161 11.43 -8.16 -24.14
C ASN A 161 10.32 -8.28 -23.08
N LYS A 162 9.84 -9.50 -22.81
CA LYS A 162 8.85 -9.73 -21.74
C LYS A 162 9.45 -9.42 -20.36
N LYS A 163 10.65 -9.93 -20.08
CA LYS A 163 11.35 -9.66 -18.83
C LYS A 163 11.62 -8.17 -18.64
N GLU A 164 11.92 -7.43 -19.70
CA GLU A 164 12.15 -5.99 -19.62
C GLU A 164 10.86 -5.23 -19.25
N GLY A 165 9.74 -5.56 -19.89
CA GLY A 165 8.43 -5.01 -19.51
C GLY A 165 8.03 -5.34 -18.06
N ASP A 166 8.35 -6.55 -17.60
CA ASP A 166 8.10 -6.95 -16.20
C ASP A 166 8.94 -6.11 -15.20
N LYS A 167 10.20 -5.78 -15.54
CA LYS A 167 11.06 -4.92 -14.70
C LYS A 167 10.50 -3.50 -14.58
N GLU A 168 9.99 -2.92 -15.66
CA GLU A 168 9.34 -1.61 -15.64
C GLU A 168 8.09 -1.61 -14.75
N GLY A 169 7.30 -2.69 -14.80
CA GLY A 169 6.15 -2.89 -13.93
C GLY A 169 6.53 -2.96 -12.45
N ILE A 170 7.56 -3.75 -12.12
CA ILE A 170 8.09 -3.86 -10.74
C ILE A 170 8.61 -2.50 -10.24
N TYR A 171 9.35 -1.77 -11.09
CA TYR A 171 9.85 -0.44 -10.76
C TYR A 171 8.71 0.54 -10.42
N TRP A 172 7.66 0.56 -11.24
CA TRP A 172 6.49 1.41 -11.00
C TRP A 172 5.75 1.04 -9.71
N LEU A 173 5.62 -0.26 -9.43
CA LEU A 173 4.98 -0.75 -8.22
C LEU A 173 5.75 -0.32 -6.96
N GLU A 174 7.08 -0.45 -6.96
CA GLU A 174 7.90 -0.02 -5.82
C GLU A 174 7.82 1.50 -5.64
N LYS A 175 7.82 2.28 -6.73
CA LYS A 175 7.64 3.74 -6.68
C LYS A 175 6.28 4.14 -6.10
N GLN A 176 5.22 3.42 -6.44
CA GLN A 176 3.87 3.60 -5.88
C GLN A 176 3.84 3.27 -4.39
N LYS A 177 4.40 2.12 -4.01
CA LYS A 177 4.50 1.69 -2.61
C LYS A 177 5.24 2.71 -1.75
N MET A 178 6.36 3.26 -2.23
CA MET A 178 7.10 4.30 -1.51
C MET A 178 6.27 5.58 -1.31
N LYS A 179 5.48 5.99 -2.33
CA LYS A 179 4.56 7.13 -2.20
C LYS A 179 3.45 6.86 -1.18
N CYS A 180 2.84 5.67 -1.22
CA CYS A 180 1.81 5.27 -0.27
C CYS A 180 2.35 5.23 1.17
N GLN A 181 3.56 4.69 1.38
CA GLN A 181 4.20 4.68 2.69
C GLN A 181 4.50 6.10 3.19
N ALA A 182 5.00 6.99 2.33
CA ALA A 182 5.24 8.39 2.70
C ALA A 182 3.93 9.09 3.11
N MET A 183 2.86 8.88 2.36
CA MET A 183 1.53 9.39 2.68
C MET A 183 1.02 8.81 4.01
N GLN A 184 1.14 7.49 4.21
CA GLN A 184 0.74 6.82 5.45
C GLN A 184 1.47 7.39 6.67
N LYS A 185 2.78 7.66 6.56
CA LYS A 185 3.56 8.31 7.64
C LYS A 185 3.00 9.69 7.99
N SER A 186 2.69 10.51 6.98
CA SER A 186 2.12 11.84 7.18
C SER A 186 0.74 11.79 7.84
N VAL A 187 -0.14 10.90 7.33
CA VAL A 187 -1.49 10.69 7.89
C VAL A 187 -1.41 10.19 9.32
N ASN A 188 -0.55 9.21 9.60
CA ASN A 188 -0.37 8.67 10.96
C ASN A 188 0.16 9.73 11.92
N SER A 189 1.13 10.55 11.50
CA SER A 189 1.65 11.66 12.33
C SER A 189 0.54 12.65 12.68
N ARG A 190 -0.28 13.03 11.70
CA ARG A 190 -1.41 13.94 11.93
C ARG A 190 -2.48 13.32 12.81
N ALA A 191 -2.81 12.03 12.62
CA ALA A 191 -3.75 11.32 13.46
C ALA A 191 -3.27 11.27 14.92
N LYS A 192 -1.99 10.94 15.14
CA LYS A 192 -1.36 10.95 16.48
C LYS A 192 -1.40 12.34 17.14
N ALA A 193 -1.17 13.40 16.38
CA ALA A 193 -1.23 14.77 16.91
C ALA A 193 -2.65 15.22 17.30
N LEU A 194 -3.67 14.60 16.70
CA LEU A 194 -5.08 14.87 17.00
C LEU A 194 -5.66 13.91 18.04
N ASP A 195 -4.94 12.85 18.41
CA ASP A 195 -5.35 11.91 19.45
C ASP A 195 -5.07 12.52 20.84
N PRO A 196 -6.09 12.71 21.69
CA PRO A 196 -5.87 13.12 23.07
C PRO A 196 -5.10 12.09 23.90
N HIS A 197 -5.14 10.81 23.48
CA HIS A 197 -4.50 9.71 24.19
C HIS A 197 -3.13 9.39 23.59
N LYS A 198 -2.15 9.17 24.47
CA LYS A 198 -0.82 8.70 24.06
C LYS A 198 -0.83 7.19 23.94
N SER A 199 -0.14 6.68 22.93
CA SER A 199 0.12 5.24 22.77
C SER A 199 0.86 4.68 23.99
N LEU A 200 0.57 3.42 24.33
CA LEU A 200 1.29 2.68 25.37
C LEU A 200 2.80 2.58 25.04
N GLU A 201 3.15 2.36 23.77
CA GLU A 201 4.54 2.24 23.32
C GLU A 201 5.35 3.51 23.60
N GLU A 202 4.71 4.68 23.42
CA GLU A 202 5.33 5.99 23.64
C GLU A 202 5.53 6.27 25.14
N THR A 203 4.59 5.85 25.98
CA THR A 203 4.60 6.10 27.43
C THR A 203 5.38 5.06 28.24
N GLN A 204 5.60 3.85 27.71
CA GLN A 204 6.21 2.73 28.43
C GLN A 204 7.60 3.07 28.99
N LYS A 205 8.45 3.74 28.20
CA LYS A 205 9.81 4.11 28.60
C LYS A 205 9.80 5.15 29.72
N GLU A 206 8.92 6.15 29.61
CA GLU A 206 8.77 7.20 30.62
C GLU A 206 8.23 6.63 31.93
N LYS A 207 7.18 5.80 31.87
CA LYS A 207 6.61 5.13 33.04
C LYS A 207 7.62 4.21 33.73
N SER A 208 8.44 3.51 32.97
CA SER A 208 9.50 2.65 33.49
C SER A 208 10.57 3.47 34.24
N LYS A 209 10.97 4.64 33.72
CA LYS A 209 11.87 5.57 34.42
C LYS A 209 11.22 6.10 35.70
N GLN A 210 9.97 6.52 35.63
CA GLN A 210 9.23 7.02 36.79
C GLN A 210 9.15 5.96 37.89
N ASN A 211 8.90 4.71 37.53
CA ASN A 211 8.84 3.61 38.50
C ASN A 211 10.19 3.38 39.19
N ARG A 212 11.30 3.42 38.43
CA ARG A 212 12.66 3.32 39.00
C ARG A 212 12.94 4.45 39.99
N GLN A 213 12.59 5.69 39.63
CA GLN A 213 12.77 6.85 40.50
C GLN A 213 11.95 6.71 41.79
N ASN A 214 10.67 6.34 41.65
CA ASN A 214 9.79 6.12 42.79
C ASN A 214 10.32 5.01 43.72
N MET A 215 10.87 3.92 43.18
CA MET A 215 11.52 2.88 43.99
C MET A 215 12.72 3.40 44.76
N GLN A 216 13.55 4.26 44.14
CA GLN A 216 14.68 4.87 44.82
C GLN A 216 14.24 5.80 45.94
N ASP A 217 13.23 6.63 45.69
CA ASP A 217 12.74 7.60 46.66
C ASP A 217 12.04 6.91 47.83
N ARG A 218 11.19 5.90 47.58
CA ARG A 218 10.64 5.04 48.64
C ARG A 218 11.72 4.35 49.47
N THR A 219 12.82 3.92 48.85
CA THR A 219 13.93 3.29 49.58
C THR A 219 14.62 4.29 50.50
N LYS A 220 14.77 5.55 50.09
CA LYS A 220 15.34 6.62 50.93
C LYS A 220 14.40 6.98 52.08
N GLU A 221 13.11 7.12 51.80
CA GLU A 221 12.08 7.38 52.81
C GLU A 221 12.08 6.29 53.87
N TYR A 222 12.03 5.03 53.45
CA TYR A 222 12.07 3.89 54.34
C TYR A 222 13.34 3.86 55.23
N ARG A 223 14.50 4.22 54.67
CA ARG A 223 15.74 4.34 55.47
C ARG A 223 15.64 5.44 56.52
N LYS A 224 15.11 6.61 56.17
CA LYS A 224 14.91 7.71 57.13
C LYS A 224 13.94 7.32 58.25
N GLU A 225 12.85 6.63 57.92
CA GLU A 225 11.91 6.12 58.92
C GLU A 225 12.57 5.12 59.88
N LEU A 226 13.44 4.24 59.36
CA LEU A 226 14.24 3.33 60.19
C LEU A 226 15.19 4.10 61.13
N GLU A 227 15.89 5.11 60.64
CA GLU A 227 16.77 5.95 61.44
C GLU A 227 16.00 6.70 62.55
N GLU A 228 14.83 7.26 62.22
CA GLU A 228 13.96 7.92 63.18
C GLU A 228 13.47 6.95 64.26
N MET A 229 13.04 5.75 63.87
CA MET A 229 12.64 4.70 64.82
C MET A 229 13.79 4.31 65.75
N GLN A 230 15.00 4.15 65.21
CA GLN A 230 16.18 3.84 66.03
C GLN A 230 16.50 4.97 67.02
N LEU A 231 16.40 6.23 66.59
CA LEU A 231 16.57 7.39 67.47
C LEU A 231 15.52 7.41 68.58
N ARG A 232 14.24 7.16 68.25
CA ARG A 232 13.16 7.09 69.26
C ARG A 232 13.41 5.99 70.29
N VAL A 233 13.89 4.83 69.87
CA VAL A 233 14.23 3.72 70.78
C VAL A 233 15.42 4.08 71.67
N LYS A 234 16.48 4.69 71.11
CA LYS A 234 17.66 5.11 71.89
C LYS A 234 17.36 6.20 72.92
N ASN A 235 16.52 7.17 72.57
CA ASN A 235 16.13 8.29 73.43
C ASN A 235 15.10 7.91 74.50
N ARG A 236 14.55 6.69 74.45
CA ARG A 236 13.59 6.23 75.44
C ARG A 236 14.32 6.03 76.77
N PRO A 237 13.90 6.69 77.86
CA PRO A 237 14.56 6.54 79.15
C PRO A 237 14.45 5.08 79.59
N TYR A 238 15.60 4.45 79.83
CA TYR A 238 15.65 3.08 80.32
C TYR A 238 15.26 3.07 81.80
N LEU A 239 14.39 2.14 82.21
CA LEU A 239 14.06 1.94 83.62
C LEU A 239 15.25 1.43 84.45
N PHE A 240 16.29 0.93 83.77
CA PHE A 240 17.46 0.32 84.38
C PHE A 240 18.73 0.85 83.69
N GLU A 241 19.79 1.05 84.45
CA GLU A 241 21.09 1.52 83.96
C GLU A 241 21.73 0.47 83.04
N GLN A 242 22.24 0.88 81.87
CA GLN A 242 22.96 -0.02 80.98
C GLN A 242 24.31 -0.36 81.59
N VAL A 243 24.47 -1.61 82.06
CA VAL A 243 25.77 -2.14 82.49
C VAL A 243 26.63 -2.33 81.24
N THR A 244 27.47 -1.35 80.92
CA THR A 244 28.51 -1.49 79.90
C THR A 244 29.59 -2.44 80.42
N LYS A 245 29.87 -3.52 79.67
CA LYS A 245 31.04 -4.38 79.89
C LYS A 245 32.27 -3.79 79.23
#